data_AF-A0A8J6YBR7-F1
#
_entry.id   AF-A0A8J6YBR7-F1
#
_cell.length_a   1.000
_cell.length_b   1.000
_cell.length_c   1.000
_cell.angle_alpha   90.00
_cell.angle_beta   90.00
_cell.angle_gamma   90.00
#
_symmetry.space_group_name_H-M   'P 1'
#
loop_
_entity.id
_entity.type
_entity.pdbx_description
1 polymer ?
#
loop_
_entity_poly.entity_id
_entity_poly.type
_entity_poly.pdbx_seq_one_letter_code
_entity_poly.pdbx_strand_id
1 'polypeptide(L)'
;MLIPAAVAVCILIGAGLAGAQEEEYEPIDSSVCADCHEASRHGSAFSDDITHSVHDGLDCLDCHVDRDTVPHRELEETFYPGCQGCRTCHEDASETYQAHGRARLGSCEDMPQCSDCHGDHDILPSTAKRSSVHPTNLPETCGRCHENLDITTKYDILIDHPIQIYARSVHGKATRGGIYVAASCNDCHSSGGSAHKILSPGSPGRLTTFIDSYHGLKSKAGDTHVANCASCHGVHRILPASDPTSTVNPANLKHTCGECHPNISEGMASTPIHGIGGQGLRTPIADVVEKIYIVAIVVIIGLMVLHWLIDLQRHLRDVLAKRPQVLRMRADEVVQHALLAVSFISLVISGFALRYDQGFVSRFFFGWEGGFEVRGTLHRIWAVVFMGTIVWHVLYLFSSRGRR
;
A
#
# COMPACT_ATOMS: atom_id res chain seq x y z
N MET A 1 -19.06 -64.42 -29.90
CA MET A 1 -18.45 -65.72 -30.28
C MET A 1 -18.35 -66.55 -29.01
N LEU A 2 -18.90 -67.76 -29.07
CA LEU A 2 -18.93 -68.79 -28.01
C LEU A 2 -17.54 -69.45 -27.84
N ILE A 3 -17.40 -70.26 -26.76
CA ILE A 3 -16.44 -71.38 -26.49
C ILE A 3 -15.31 -71.04 -25.45
N PRO A 4 -14.91 -71.94 -24.50
CA PRO A 4 -15.50 -72.02 -23.15
C PRO A 4 -14.46 -72.27 -22.01
N ALA A 5 -14.96 -72.54 -20.79
CA ALA A 5 -14.41 -73.41 -19.73
C ALA A 5 -12.88 -73.57 -19.53
N ALA A 6 -12.40 -73.11 -18.37
CA ALA A 6 -11.25 -73.71 -17.69
C ALA A 6 -11.44 -73.68 -16.16
N VAL A 7 -11.85 -74.84 -15.64
CA VAL A 7 -11.42 -75.52 -14.41
C VAL A 7 -11.00 -74.67 -13.22
N ALA A 8 -11.81 -74.78 -12.15
CA ALA A 8 -11.47 -74.43 -10.79
C ALA A 8 -10.27 -75.25 -10.27
N VAL A 9 -9.23 -74.56 -9.82
CA VAL A 9 -8.23 -75.10 -8.89
C VAL A 9 -8.31 -74.25 -7.63
N CYS A 10 -8.86 -74.85 -6.57
CA CYS A 10 -8.77 -74.33 -5.21
C CYS A 10 -7.30 -74.24 -4.79
N ILE A 11 -6.76 -73.03 -4.71
CA ILE A 11 -5.56 -72.75 -3.91
C ILE A 11 -6.03 -71.96 -2.69
N LEU A 12 -6.05 -72.64 -1.55
CA LEU A 12 -6.08 -72.05 -0.23
C LEU A 12 -4.81 -71.21 -0.06
N ILE A 13 -4.86 -69.92 -0.41
CA ILE A 13 -3.89 -68.95 0.07
C ILE A 13 -4.52 -68.34 1.30
N GLY A 14 -3.98 -68.71 2.45
CA GLY A 14 -4.37 -68.15 3.73
C GLY A 14 -4.41 -66.64 3.66
N ALA A 15 -5.42 -66.06 4.30
CA ALA A 15 -5.42 -64.68 4.71
C ALA A 15 -4.21 -64.47 5.63
N GLY A 16 -3.04 -64.24 5.03
CA GLY A 16 -1.98 -63.49 5.67
C GLY A 16 -2.56 -62.11 5.88
N LEU A 17 -3.09 -61.89 7.08
CA LEU A 17 -3.18 -60.58 7.69
C LEU A 17 -1.84 -59.90 7.40
N ALA A 18 -1.82 -59.01 6.40
CA ALA A 18 -0.87 -57.93 6.40
C ALA A 18 -1.20 -57.18 7.68
N GLY A 19 -0.51 -57.53 8.77
CA GLY A 19 -0.49 -56.70 9.95
C GLY A 19 -0.07 -55.34 9.46
N ALA A 20 -0.99 -54.38 9.55
CA ALA A 20 -0.58 -53.02 9.75
C ALA A 20 0.38 -53.08 10.94
N GLN A 21 1.66 -52.74 10.72
CA GLN A 21 2.51 -52.40 11.84
C GLN A 21 1.79 -51.26 12.55
N GLU A 22 1.23 -51.53 13.72
CA GLU A 22 0.92 -50.47 14.67
C GLU A 22 2.26 -49.79 14.95
N GLU A 23 2.46 -48.59 14.40
CA GLU A 23 3.59 -47.75 14.79
C GLU A 23 3.43 -47.49 16.29
N GLU A 24 4.32 -48.10 17.08
CA GLU A 24 4.31 -47.97 18.53
C GLU A 24 4.85 -46.57 18.89
N TYR A 25 3.94 -45.65 19.19
CA TYR A 25 4.28 -44.31 19.63
C TYR A 25 4.60 -44.32 21.13
N GLU A 26 5.86 -44.15 21.50
CA GLU A 26 6.28 -44.07 22.90
C GLU A 26 6.14 -42.63 23.42
N PRO A 27 5.41 -42.41 24.54
CA PRO A 27 5.35 -41.09 25.17
C PRO A 27 6.71 -40.63 25.68
N ILE A 28 7.04 -39.36 25.49
CA ILE A 28 8.27 -38.73 25.97
C ILE A 28 7.99 -37.59 26.93
N ASP A 29 8.99 -37.25 27.74
CA ASP A 29 9.04 -36.00 28.48
C ASP A 29 9.94 -34.98 27.78
N SER A 30 9.81 -33.70 28.17
CA SER A 30 10.55 -32.58 27.55
C SER A 30 12.07 -32.70 27.66
N SER A 31 12.62 -33.48 28.59
CA SER A 31 14.07 -33.64 28.77
C SER A 31 14.73 -34.39 27.61
N VAL A 32 13.97 -35.22 26.89
CA VAL A 32 14.44 -36.01 25.73
C VAL A 32 14.50 -35.19 24.45
N CYS A 33 13.78 -34.05 24.39
CA CYS A 33 13.69 -33.25 23.17
C CYS A 33 15.06 -32.75 22.69
N ALA A 34 15.93 -32.34 23.62
CA ALA A 34 17.26 -31.80 23.31
C ALA A 34 18.24 -32.86 22.77
N ASP A 35 17.98 -34.16 22.99
CA ASP A 35 18.82 -35.26 22.48
C ASP A 35 18.68 -35.45 20.96
N CYS A 36 17.60 -34.93 20.37
CA CYS A 36 17.32 -35.02 18.93
C CYS A 36 17.23 -33.64 18.25
N HIS A 37 16.86 -32.60 18.98
CA HIS A 37 16.74 -31.22 18.49
C HIS A 37 17.90 -30.36 19.01
N GLU A 38 19.07 -30.50 18.37
CA GLU A 38 20.32 -29.93 18.89
C GLU A 38 20.55 -28.44 18.58
N ALA A 39 19.95 -27.90 17.52
CA ALA A 39 20.25 -26.54 17.07
C ALA A 39 19.05 -25.80 16.48
N SER A 40 18.93 -24.53 16.87
CA SER A 40 18.01 -23.57 16.30
C SER A 40 18.49 -23.03 14.95
N ARG A 41 17.63 -22.25 14.30
CA ARG A 41 17.97 -21.54 13.06
C ARG A 41 19.17 -20.59 13.21
N HIS A 42 19.55 -20.26 14.45
CA HIS A 42 20.68 -19.40 14.79
C HIS A 42 21.97 -20.18 15.10
N GLY A 43 21.92 -21.51 15.09
CA GLY A 43 23.05 -22.38 15.40
C GLY A 43 23.37 -22.49 16.89
N SER A 44 22.54 -21.91 17.75
CA SER A 44 22.51 -22.12 19.21
C SER A 44 21.61 -23.30 19.57
N ALA A 45 21.81 -23.89 20.75
CA ALA A 45 20.89 -24.90 21.25
C ALA A 45 19.52 -24.29 21.57
N PHE A 46 18.42 -24.97 21.26
CA PHE A 46 17.07 -24.47 21.54
C PHE A 46 16.85 -24.19 23.04
N SER A 47 17.42 -25.02 23.91
CA SER A 47 17.42 -24.82 25.36
C SER A 47 18.13 -23.52 25.77
N ASP A 48 19.25 -23.21 25.13
CA ASP A 48 19.99 -21.95 25.38
C ASP A 48 19.20 -20.73 24.89
N ASP A 49 18.46 -20.85 23.78
CA ASP A 49 17.64 -19.76 23.27
C ASP A 49 16.46 -19.47 24.22
N ILE A 50 15.76 -20.51 24.69
CA ILE A 50 14.62 -20.37 25.63
C ILE A 50 15.08 -19.75 26.95
N THR A 51 16.19 -20.23 27.53
CA THR A 51 16.71 -19.71 28.81
C THR A 51 17.13 -18.24 28.75
N HIS A 52 17.46 -17.72 27.56
CA HIS A 52 17.76 -16.31 27.34
C HIS A 52 16.57 -15.50 26.79
N SER A 53 15.39 -16.09 26.73
CA SER A 53 14.14 -15.50 26.24
C SER A 53 13.25 -14.99 27.39
N VAL A 54 12.09 -14.41 27.05
CA VAL A 54 11.04 -14.07 28.03
C VAL A 54 10.29 -15.30 28.56
N HIS A 55 10.51 -16.46 27.95
CA HIS A 55 9.91 -17.75 28.29
C HIS A 55 10.88 -18.65 29.07
N ASP A 56 11.89 -18.07 29.72
CA ASP A 56 12.77 -18.82 30.62
C ASP A 56 11.94 -19.60 31.66
N GLY A 57 12.26 -20.88 31.80
CA GLY A 57 11.53 -21.82 32.66
C GLY A 57 10.35 -22.55 32.02
N LEU A 58 10.05 -22.35 30.73
CA LEU A 58 9.13 -23.21 29.98
C LEU A 58 9.85 -24.43 29.39
N ASP A 59 9.13 -25.56 29.38
CA ASP A 59 9.56 -26.81 28.78
C ASP A 59 9.10 -26.93 27.32
N CYS A 60 9.73 -27.83 26.55
CA CYS A 60 9.43 -28.01 25.12
C CYS A 60 7.95 -28.33 24.86
N LEU A 61 7.37 -29.23 25.67
CA LEU A 61 5.98 -29.68 25.53
C LEU A 61 4.94 -28.63 25.98
N ASP A 62 5.35 -27.56 26.67
CA ASP A 62 4.43 -26.45 27.00
C ASP A 62 4.00 -25.69 25.75
N CYS A 63 4.90 -25.61 24.76
CA CYS A 63 4.65 -25.00 23.46
C CYS A 63 4.33 -26.04 22.38
N HIS A 64 4.95 -27.22 22.42
CA HIS A 64 4.80 -28.30 21.45
C HIS A 64 3.88 -29.42 21.96
N VAL A 65 2.63 -29.05 22.26
CA VAL A 65 1.66 -29.94 22.90
C VAL A 65 1.28 -31.19 22.10
N ASP A 66 1.58 -31.20 20.79
CA ASP A 66 1.30 -32.32 19.87
C ASP A 66 2.49 -33.25 19.64
N ARG A 67 3.66 -32.97 20.27
CA ARG A 67 4.94 -33.69 20.05
C ARG A 67 5.39 -34.49 21.25
N ASP A 68 4.44 -35.09 21.95
CA ASP A 68 4.66 -35.89 23.15
C ASP A 68 5.06 -37.35 22.88
N THR A 69 5.39 -37.73 21.64
CA THR A 69 5.78 -39.12 21.30
C THR A 69 7.03 -39.23 20.43
N VAL A 70 7.72 -40.38 20.49
CA VAL A 70 8.79 -40.78 19.55
C VAL A 70 8.45 -42.11 18.88
N PRO A 71 8.44 -42.20 17.53
CA PRO A 71 8.48 -41.08 16.60
C PRO A 71 7.27 -40.14 16.83
N HIS A 72 7.38 -38.88 16.42
CA HIS A 72 6.28 -37.92 16.58
C HIS A 72 5.06 -38.41 15.80
N ARG A 73 3.91 -38.55 16.47
CA ARG A 73 2.66 -38.98 15.84
C ARG A 73 2.29 -38.06 14.68
N GLU A 74 1.86 -38.66 13.56
CA GLU A 74 1.25 -37.92 12.47
C GLU A 74 -0.21 -37.60 12.81
N LEU A 75 -0.55 -36.32 12.86
CA LEU A 75 -1.91 -35.83 13.10
C LEU A 75 -2.51 -35.30 11.79
N GLU A 76 -3.82 -35.50 11.60
CA GLU A 76 -4.56 -34.97 10.43
C GLU A 76 -4.47 -33.43 10.35
N GLU A 77 -4.41 -32.76 11.49
CA GLU A 77 -4.17 -31.32 11.59
C GLU A 77 -2.88 -31.09 12.38
N THR A 78 -1.89 -30.47 11.72
CA THR A 78 -0.60 -30.15 12.36
C THR A 78 -0.77 -28.94 13.25
N PHE A 79 -0.40 -29.07 14.53
CA PHE A 79 -0.35 -27.94 15.44
C PHE A 79 0.93 -27.13 15.17
N TYR A 80 0.78 -25.83 14.94
CA TYR A 80 1.91 -24.92 14.73
C TYR A 80 2.03 -23.94 15.90
N PRO A 81 3.05 -24.09 16.77
CA PRO A 81 3.21 -23.27 17.96
C PRO A 81 3.22 -21.75 17.69
N GLY A 82 3.84 -21.29 16.59
CA GLY A 82 3.90 -19.87 16.24
C GLY A 82 2.54 -19.26 15.82
N CYS A 83 1.56 -20.09 15.44
CA CYS A 83 0.23 -19.68 15.01
C CYS A 83 -0.79 -19.87 16.14
N GLN A 84 -0.74 -21.03 16.79
CA GLN A 84 -1.75 -21.52 17.72
C GLN A 84 -1.25 -21.52 19.17
N GLY A 85 0.00 -21.94 19.40
CA GLY A 85 0.59 -22.06 20.74
C GLY A 85 0.68 -20.74 21.51
N CYS A 86 1.04 -19.64 20.85
CA CYS A 86 1.09 -18.35 21.55
C CYS A 86 -0.28 -17.92 22.11
N ARG A 87 -1.38 -18.34 21.47
CA ARG A 87 -2.73 -17.87 21.81
C ARG A 87 -3.33 -18.53 23.05
N THR A 88 -2.80 -19.68 23.45
CA THR A 88 -3.27 -20.39 24.65
C THR A 88 -2.92 -19.64 25.93
N CYS A 89 -1.84 -18.85 25.90
CA CYS A 89 -1.37 -18.04 27.03
C CYS A 89 -1.51 -16.52 26.77
N HIS A 90 -1.46 -16.06 25.52
CA HIS A 90 -1.56 -14.63 25.17
C HIS A 90 -2.92 -14.28 24.54
N GLU A 91 -3.99 -14.45 25.31
CA GLU A 91 -5.37 -14.17 24.88
C GLU A 91 -5.55 -12.69 24.47
N ASP A 92 -5.17 -11.74 25.32
CA ASP A 92 -5.30 -10.29 25.04
C ASP A 92 -4.61 -9.85 23.73
N ALA A 93 -3.41 -10.39 23.50
CA ALA A 93 -2.66 -10.10 22.28
C ALA A 93 -3.32 -10.73 21.05
N SER A 94 -3.89 -11.92 21.21
CA SER A 94 -4.63 -12.64 20.17
C SER A 94 -5.96 -11.96 19.83
N GLU A 95 -6.68 -11.46 20.83
CA GLU A 95 -7.90 -10.67 20.65
C GLU A 95 -7.64 -9.36 19.91
N THR A 96 -6.44 -8.79 20.07
CA THR A 96 -6.05 -7.56 19.36
C THR A 96 -5.53 -7.86 17.96
N TYR A 97 -4.70 -8.89 17.80
CA TYR A 97 -4.08 -9.30 16.54
C TYR A 97 -4.99 -10.15 15.68
N GLN A 98 -6.11 -9.56 15.27
CA GLN A 98 -7.17 -10.23 14.49
C GLN A 98 -6.90 -10.24 12.98
N ALA A 99 -6.03 -9.35 12.52
CA ALA A 99 -5.74 -9.17 11.11
C ALA A 99 -4.38 -8.50 10.92
N HIS A 100 -3.76 -8.81 9.79
CA HIS A 100 -2.58 -8.11 9.29
C HIS A 100 -2.85 -7.69 7.84
N GLY A 101 -3.23 -6.43 7.63
CA GLY A 101 -3.66 -5.96 6.32
C GLY A 101 -4.99 -6.59 5.89
N ARG A 102 -4.98 -7.37 4.80
CA ARG A 102 -6.17 -8.08 4.26
C ARG A 102 -6.35 -9.48 4.86
N ALA A 103 -5.29 -10.05 5.44
CA ALA A 103 -5.31 -11.35 6.09
C ALA A 103 -6.00 -11.29 7.47
N ARG A 104 -6.74 -12.32 7.85
CA ARG A 104 -7.50 -12.41 9.10
C ARG A 104 -7.19 -13.71 9.84
N LEU A 105 -7.39 -13.71 11.17
CA LEU A 105 -7.22 -14.91 11.99
C LEU A 105 -8.11 -16.06 11.49
N GLY A 106 -7.52 -17.25 11.45
CA GLY A 106 -8.19 -18.50 11.08
C GLY A 106 -7.45 -19.27 9.97
N SER A 107 -6.65 -18.59 9.14
CA SER A 107 -5.70 -19.24 8.24
C SER A 107 -4.28 -19.02 8.76
N CYS A 108 -3.57 -20.10 9.12
CA CYS A 108 -2.15 -20.02 9.46
C CYS A 108 -1.25 -19.79 8.22
N GLU A 109 -1.80 -19.91 7.02
CA GLU A 109 -1.02 -19.95 5.77
C GLU A 109 -0.79 -18.57 5.13
N ASP A 110 -1.74 -17.64 5.23
CA ASP A 110 -1.65 -16.33 4.55
C ASP A 110 -1.51 -15.12 5.51
N MET A 111 -1.49 -15.35 6.83
CA MET A 111 -1.34 -14.31 7.86
C MET A 111 0.03 -14.43 8.55
N PRO A 112 0.82 -13.34 8.67
CA PRO A 112 2.01 -13.33 9.49
C PRO A 112 1.67 -13.73 10.92
N GLN A 113 2.38 -14.72 11.43
CA GLN A 113 2.17 -15.35 12.71
C GLN A 113 2.92 -14.60 13.82
N CYS A 114 2.69 -14.98 15.08
CA CYS A 114 3.32 -14.32 16.22
C CYS A 114 4.86 -14.41 16.12
N SER A 115 5.36 -15.59 15.71
CA SER A 115 6.78 -15.88 15.57
C SER A 115 7.47 -15.13 14.43
N ASP A 116 6.76 -14.76 13.37
CA ASP A 116 7.33 -14.00 12.25
C ASP A 116 7.84 -12.62 12.70
N CYS A 117 7.17 -12.05 13.71
CA CYS A 117 7.55 -10.78 14.30
C CYS A 117 8.41 -10.95 15.55
N HIS A 118 8.02 -11.82 16.50
CA HIS A 118 8.64 -11.90 17.83
C HIS A 118 9.84 -12.85 17.92
N GLY A 119 10.04 -13.73 16.95
CA GLY A 119 11.00 -14.85 17.05
C GLY A 119 10.32 -16.14 17.48
N ASP A 120 11.10 -17.22 17.60
CA ASP A 120 10.58 -18.54 17.94
C ASP A 120 11.02 -18.97 19.34
N HIS A 121 12.20 -19.55 19.49
CA HIS A 121 12.78 -19.94 20.77
C HIS A 121 13.56 -18.78 21.42
N ASP A 122 13.83 -17.72 20.66
CA ASP A 122 14.61 -16.54 21.03
C ASP A 122 13.75 -15.30 21.24
N ILE A 123 12.56 -15.45 21.84
CA ILE A 123 11.62 -14.33 22.01
C ILE A 123 12.12 -13.38 23.10
N LEU A 124 12.31 -12.12 22.73
CA LEU A 124 12.88 -11.10 23.61
C LEU A 124 11.93 -9.94 23.85
N PRO A 125 12.02 -9.29 25.03
CA PRO A 125 11.16 -8.16 25.32
C PRO A 125 11.46 -7.02 24.34
N SER A 126 10.44 -6.26 23.96
CA SER A 126 10.56 -5.17 22.97
C SER A 126 11.51 -4.04 23.39
N THR A 127 11.88 -3.98 24.67
CA THR A 127 12.88 -3.04 25.21
C THR A 127 14.33 -3.50 24.96
N ALA A 128 14.54 -4.79 24.67
CA ALA A 128 15.87 -5.31 24.38
C ALA A 128 16.27 -4.93 22.95
N LYS A 129 17.43 -4.28 22.78
CA LYS A 129 17.93 -3.85 21.46
C LYS A 129 18.07 -4.97 20.43
N ARG A 130 18.28 -6.21 20.88
CA ARG A 130 18.44 -7.39 20.03
C ARG A 130 17.08 -8.03 19.66
N SER A 131 15.97 -7.60 20.26
CA SER A 131 14.63 -8.10 19.93
C SER A 131 14.25 -7.67 18.51
N SER A 132 13.67 -8.59 17.73
CA SER A 132 13.13 -8.28 16.40
C SER A 132 12.01 -7.24 16.44
N VAL A 133 11.28 -7.15 17.55
CA VAL A 133 10.21 -6.14 17.74
C VAL A 133 10.69 -4.87 18.44
N HIS A 134 12.00 -4.69 18.66
CA HIS A 134 12.53 -3.43 19.17
C HIS A 134 12.28 -2.30 18.16
N PRO A 135 11.93 -1.07 18.58
CA PRO A 135 11.57 0.02 17.66
C PRO A 135 12.60 0.30 16.54
N THR A 136 13.89 0.12 16.84
CA THR A 136 14.96 0.30 15.84
C THR A 136 15.05 -0.80 14.80
N ASN A 137 14.51 -1.99 15.10
CA ASN A 137 14.60 -3.20 14.27
C ASN A 137 13.30 -3.46 13.50
N LEU A 138 12.20 -2.79 13.86
CA LEU A 138 10.91 -2.89 13.16
C LEU A 138 10.99 -2.71 11.64
N PRO A 139 11.80 -1.78 11.07
CA PRO A 139 11.91 -1.67 9.61
C PRO A 139 12.43 -2.95 8.95
N GLU A 140 13.36 -3.65 9.60
CA GLU A 140 13.90 -4.92 9.12
C GLU A 140 12.89 -6.05 9.29
N THR A 141 12.22 -6.11 10.45
CA THR A 141 11.17 -7.11 10.74
C THR A 141 10.00 -7.01 9.77
N CYS A 142 9.47 -5.81 9.52
CA CYS A 142 8.43 -5.60 8.50
C CYS A 142 8.97 -5.89 7.09
N GLY A 143 10.23 -5.56 6.83
CA GLY A 143 10.88 -5.71 5.54
C GLY A 143 11.01 -7.14 5.05
N ARG A 144 11.06 -8.13 5.96
CA ARG A 144 11.06 -9.56 5.60
C ARG A 144 9.93 -9.93 4.63
N CYS A 145 8.76 -9.29 4.78
CA CYS A 145 7.61 -9.49 3.91
C CYS A 145 7.34 -8.29 2.99
N HIS A 146 7.49 -7.06 3.51
CA HIS A 146 7.12 -5.84 2.76
C HIS A 146 8.19 -5.35 1.77
N GLU A 147 9.40 -5.92 1.79
CA GLU A 147 10.45 -5.69 0.79
C GLU A 147 10.67 -6.93 -0.11
N ASN A 148 9.94 -8.02 0.14
CA ASN A 148 10.04 -9.27 -0.61
C ASN A 148 9.08 -9.24 -1.81
N LEU A 149 9.65 -9.21 -3.02
CA LEU A 149 8.90 -9.06 -4.27
C LEU A 149 7.90 -10.21 -4.52
N ASP A 150 8.21 -11.43 -4.09
CA ASP A 150 7.32 -12.58 -4.26
C ASP A 150 6.04 -12.43 -3.41
N ILE A 151 6.20 -11.94 -2.18
CA ILE A 151 5.10 -11.69 -1.25
C ILE A 151 4.29 -10.46 -1.69
N THR A 152 4.97 -9.35 -2.02
CA THR A 152 4.29 -8.11 -2.41
C THR A 152 3.48 -8.28 -3.70
N THR A 153 3.96 -9.12 -4.63
CA THR A 153 3.24 -9.48 -5.86
C THR A 153 2.09 -10.44 -5.60
N LYS A 154 2.29 -11.48 -4.76
CA LYS A 154 1.22 -12.45 -4.42
C LYS A 154 0.00 -11.77 -3.79
N TYR A 155 0.23 -10.77 -2.92
CA TYR A 155 -0.83 -10.14 -2.12
C TYR A 155 -1.21 -8.71 -2.55
N ASP A 156 -0.76 -8.25 -3.72
CA ASP A 156 -1.03 -6.90 -4.26
C ASP A 156 -0.77 -5.79 -3.22
N ILE A 157 0.45 -5.77 -2.66
CA ILE A 157 0.89 -4.71 -1.75
C ILE A 157 1.21 -3.47 -2.61
N LEU A 158 0.32 -2.48 -2.57
CA LEU A 158 0.27 -1.33 -3.50
C LEU A 158 1.48 -0.37 -3.47
N ILE A 159 2.41 -0.53 -2.52
CA ILE A 159 3.60 0.32 -2.39
C ILE A 159 4.82 -0.53 -2.70
N ASP A 160 5.53 -0.15 -3.76
CA ASP A 160 6.78 -0.77 -4.16
C ASP A 160 7.94 -0.25 -3.28
N HIS A 161 8.73 -1.16 -2.71
CA HIS A 161 9.87 -0.88 -1.82
C HIS A 161 9.59 0.09 -0.63
N PRO A 162 8.58 -0.18 0.21
CA PRO A 162 8.20 0.69 1.33
C PRO A 162 9.32 0.88 2.36
N ILE A 163 10.19 -0.12 2.57
CA ILE A 163 11.30 0.00 3.53
C ILE A 163 12.36 0.96 3.02
N GLN A 164 12.64 0.97 1.71
CA GLN A 164 13.57 1.94 1.13
C GLN A 164 13.04 3.37 1.22
N ILE A 165 11.74 3.57 0.99
CA ILE A 165 11.09 4.88 1.12
C ILE A 165 11.18 5.35 2.58
N TYR A 166 10.82 4.48 3.53
CA TYR A 166 10.94 4.76 4.95
C TYR A 166 12.39 5.10 5.34
N ALA A 167 13.36 4.30 4.91
CA ALA A 167 14.77 4.49 5.24
C ALA A 167 15.31 5.85 4.77
N ARG A 168 14.81 6.40 3.66
CA ARG A 168 15.18 7.73 3.14
C ARG A 168 14.52 8.88 3.91
N SER A 169 13.44 8.62 4.62
CA SER A 169 12.73 9.63 5.43
C SER A 169 13.53 10.07 6.66
N VAL A 170 13.10 11.18 7.27
CA VAL A 170 13.66 11.66 8.54
C VAL A 170 13.49 10.63 9.66
N HIS A 171 12.38 9.90 9.69
CA HIS A 171 12.13 8.85 10.67
C HIS A 171 13.05 7.64 10.47
N GLY A 172 13.22 7.17 9.24
CA GLY A 172 14.12 6.06 8.94
C GLY A 172 15.60 6.41 9.16
N LYS A 173 16.01 7.66 8.91
CA LYS A 173 17.35 8.15 9.27
C LYS A 173 17.53 8.22 10.78
N ALA A 174 16.55 8.73 11.53
CA ALA A 174 16.58 8.78 12.99
C ALA A 174 16.63 7.39 13.63
N THR A 175 15.80 6.46 13.15
CA THR A 175 15.74 5.06 13.61
C THR A 175 17.07 4.35 13.39
N ARG A 176 17.67 4.50 12.19
CA ARG A 176 19.03 3.97 11.90
C ARG A 176 20.13 4.62 12.73
N GLY A 177 19.92 5.87 13.13
CA GLY A 177 20.79 6.57 14.09
C GLY A 177 20.63 6.12 15.54
N GLY A 178 19.76 5.14 15.83
CA GLY A 178 19.52 4.59 17.17
C GLY A 178 18.48 5.35 17.99
N ILE A 179 17.76 6.31 17.38
CA ILE A 179 16.67 7.04 18.04
C ILE A 179 15.43 6.13 18.06
N TYR A 180 15.29 5.33 19.12
CA TYR A 180 14.22 4.34 19.25
C TYR A 180 12.82 4.93 19.47
N VAL A 181 12.72 6.26 19.70
CA VAL A 181 11.46 7.01 19.79
C VAL A 181 11.04 7.62 18.45
N ALA A 182 11.83 7.42 17.39
CA ALA A 182 11.45 7.84 16.05
C ALA A 182 10.26 7.02 15.56
N ALA A 183 9.34 7.66 14.84
CA ALA A 183 8.13 7.01 14.34
C ALA A 183 8.49 5.86 13.37
N SER A 184 8.01 4.66 13.66
CA SER A 184 8.18 3.46 12.86
C SER A 184 6.91 3.10 12.09
N CYS A 185 6.91 1.95 11.43
CA CYS A 185 5.81 1.48 10.58
C CYS A 185 4.48 1.43 11.35
N ASN A 186 4.50 0.89 12.57
CA ASN A 186 3.32 0.73 13.42
C ASN A 186 2.79 2.07 13.96
N ASP A 187 3.60 3.11 14.12
CA ASP A 187 3.11 4.43 14.55
C ASP A 187 2.15 5.08 13.52
N CYS A 188 2.26 4.67 12.26
CA CYS A 188 1.40 5.13 11.16
C CYS A 188 0.37 4.09 10.74
N HIS A 189 0.75 2.81 10.71
CA HIS A 189 -0.09 1.70 10.24
C HIS A 189 -0.90 1.03 11.34
N SER A 190 -0.68 1.36 12.62
CA SER A 190 -1.43 0.77 13.72
C SER A 190 -2.31 1.78 14.46
N SER A 191 -3.27 1.27 15.24
CA SER A 191 -4.04 2.09 16.18
C SER A 191 -3.79 1.63 17.61
N GLY A 192 -3.50 2.57 18.50
CA GLY A 192 -3.24 2.30 19.92
C GLY A 192 -1.78 2.08 20.29
N GLY A 193 -0.82 2.36 19.40
CA GLY A 193 0.62 2.28 19.71
C GLY A 193 1.19 0.86 19.79
N SER A 194 0.41 -0.16 19.43
CA SER A 194 0.85 -1.56 19.36
C SER A 194 0.89 -2.06 17.91
N ALA A 195 1.87 -2.90 17.57
CA ALA A 195 1.92 -3.60 16.28
C ALA A 195 0.89 -4.75 16.18
N HIS A 196 0.12 -5.03 17.23
CA HIS A 196 -0.94 -6.04 17.21
C HIS A 196 -2.22 -5.56 16.55
N LYS A 197 -2.34 -4.29 16.12
CA LYS A 197 -3.49 -3.79 15.37
C LYS A 197 -3.06 -3.06 14.11
N ILE A 198 -2.57 -3.80 13.12
CA ILE A 198 -2.07 -3.25 11.86
C ILE A 198 -3.21 -3.12 10.86
N LEU A 199 -3.49 -1.87 10.49
CA LEU A 199 -4.50 -1.49 9.52
C LEU A 199 -3.97 -1.65 8.09
N SER A 200 -4.86 -2.04 7.18
CA SER A 200 -4.55 -2.08 5.75
C SER A 200 -4.18 -0.69 5.21
N PRO A 201 -3.35 -0.59 4.16
CA PRO A 201 -3.09 0.66 3.43
C PRO A 201 -4.35 1.37 2.88
N GLY A 202 -5.48 0.67 2.79
CA GLY A 202 -6.80 1.21 2.41
C GLY A 202 -7.76 1.44 3.56
N SER A 203 -7.36 1.19 4.81
CA SER A 203 -8.12 1.62 5.98
C SER A 203 -8.02 3.15 6.07
N PRO A 204 -9.09 3.89 6.46
CA PRO A 204 -9.06 5.34 6.57
C PRO A 204 -8.20 5.79 7.76
N GLY A 205 -6.89 5.65 7.64
CA GLY A 205 -5.89 6.14 8.58
C GLY A 205 -5.47 7.54 8.22
N ARG A 206 -5.11 8.37 9.20
CA ARG A 206 -4.73 9.77 8.99
C ARG A 206 -3.64 9.97 7.93
N LEU A 207 -2.77 8.98 7.70
CA LEU A 207 -1.76 9.01 6.65
C LEU A 207 -2.37 9.05 5.23
N THR A 208 -3.31 8.15 4.90
CA THR A 208 -3.90 8.07 3.54
C THR A 208 -4.61 9.38 3.18
N THR A 209 -5.29 9.95 4.17
CA THR A 209 -5.98 11.23 4.04
C THR A 209 -5.05 12.41 3.78
N PHE A 210 -3.85 12.36 4.37
CA PHE A 210 -2.85 13.41 4.20
C PHE A 210 -2.15 13.31 2.86
N ILE A 211 -1.74 12.10 2.45
CA ILE A 211 -1.04 11.90 1.16
C ILE A 211 -1.90 12.27 -0.04
N ASP A 212 -3.24 12.16 0.08
CA ASP A 212 -4.21 12.57 -0.94
C ASP A 212 -4.46 14.08 -0.97
N SER A 213 -4.05 14.81 0.07
CA SER A 213 -4.16 16.26 0.12
C SER A 213 -3.15 16.95 -0.80
N TYR A 214 -3.36 18.23 -1.09
CA TYR A 214 -2.39 19.01 -1.87
C TYR A 214 -0.99 18.99 -1.25
N HIS A 215 -0.89 19.11 0.08
CA HIS A 215 0.37 19.05 0.81
C HIS A 215 1.05 17.69 0.66
N GLY A 216 0.28 16.61 0.80
CA GLY A 216 0.75 15.23 0.63
C GLY A 216 1.27 14.94 -0.79
N LEU A 217 0.48 15.27 -1.81
CA LEU A 217 0.84 15.04 -3.23
C LEU A 217 2.12 15.78 -3.62
N LYS A 218 2.27 17.03 -3.17
CA LYS A 218 3.47 17.84 -3.38
C LYS A 218 4.68 17.30 -2.62
N SER A 219 4.49 16.87 -1.38
CA SER A 219 5.56 16.31 -0.54
C SER A 219 6.06 14.98 -1.12
N LYS A 220 5.14 14.13 -1.60
CA LYS A 220 5.46 12.89 -2.34
C LYS A 220 6.25 13.15 -3.61
N ALA A 221 5.96 14.25 -4.31
CA ALA A 221 6.70 14.68 -5.49
C ALA A 221 8.08 15.28 -5.18
N GLY A 222 8.50 15.31 -3.91
CA GLY A 222 9.82 15.78 -3.47
C GLY A 222 9.92 17.28 -3.22
N ASP A 223 8.80 18.01 -3.21
CA ASP A 223 8.81 19.45 -2.91
C ASP A 223 9.13 19.66 -1.41
N THR A 224 10.28 20.29 -1.12
CA THR A 224 10.73 20.55 0.25
C THR A 224 10.12 21.81 0.86
N HIS A 225 9.44 22.64 0.07
CA HIS A 225 8.81 23.88 0.53
C HIS A 225 7.36 23.68 1.00
N VAL A 226 6.79 22.50 0.74
CA VAL A 226 5.42 22.18 1.14
C VAL A 226 5.38 21.67 2.58
N ALA A 227 4.27 21.95 3.27
CA ALA A 227 4.04 21.44 4.61
C ALA A 227 4.08 19.90 4.64
N ASN A 228 4.79 19.35 5.62
CA ASN A 228 4.83 17.93 5.92
C ASN A 228 4.16 17.64 7.28
N CYS A 229 4.22 16.41 7.76
CA CYS A 229 3.61 16.02 9.04
C CYS A 229 4.12 16.89 10.20
N ALA A 230 5.42 17.18 10.23
CA ALA A 230 6.06 17.95 11.29
C ALA A 230 5.75 19.45 11.20
N SER A 231 5.40 19.97 10.03
CA SER A 231 4.93 21.36 9.88
C SER A 231 3.65 21.62 10.66
N CYS A 232 2.81 20.60 10.85
CA CYS A 232 1.59 20.72 11.65
C CYS A 232 1.77 20.15 13.06
N HIS A 233 2.41 18.99 13.21
CA HIS A 233 2.51 18.28 14.49
C HIS A 233 3.76 18.61 15.33
N GLY A 234 4.73 19.32 14.75
CA GLY A 234 6.05 19.52 15.34
C GLY A 234 6.98 18.32 15.15
N VAL A 235 8.22 18.47 15.60
CA VAL A 235 9.29 17.44 15.52
C VAL A 235 9.57 16.77 16.86
N HIS A 236 9.28 17.45 17.97
CA HIS A 236 9.43 16.96 19.34
C HIS A 236 8.23 17.45 20.16
N ARG A 237 7.71 16.61 21.07
CA ARG A 237 6.49 16.88 21.86
C ARG A 237 5.23 16.99 20.99
N ILE A 238 4.93 15.91 20.26
CA ILE A 238 3.68 15.78 19.49
C ILE A 238 2.53 15.54 20.47
N LEU A 239 1.63 16.51 20.58
CA LEU A 239 0.52 16.48 21.53
C LEU A 239 -0.82 16.21 20.83
N PRO A 240 -1.77 15.55 21.50
CA PRO A 240 -3.10 15.35 20.93
C PRO A 240 -3.79 16.68 20.64
N ALA A 241 -4.66 16.72 19.62
CA ALA A 241 -5.39 17.94 19.23
C ALA A 241 -6.32 18.49 20.32
N SER A 242 -6.65 17.69 21.33
CA SER A 242 -7.41 18.13 22.51
C SER A 242 -6.57 18.95 23.49
N ASP A 243 -5.24 18.83 23.45
CA ASP A 243 -4.35 19.60 24.31
C ASP A 243 -4.30 21.06 23.84
N PRO A 244 -4.56 22.06 24.70
CA PRO A 244 -4.54 23.47 24.32
C PRO A 244 -3.16 23.98 23.89
N THR A 245 -2.09 23.27 24.24
CA THR A 245 -0.71 23.59 23.84
C THR A 245 -0.28 22.89 22.55
N SER A 246 -1.12 22.03 21.98
CA SER A 246 -0.85 21.37 20.70
C SER A 246 -0.96 22.35 19.53
N THR A 247 -0.01 22.30 18.60
CA THR A 247 -0.06 23.05 17.34
C THR A 247 -1.25 22.66 16.46
N VAL A 248 -1.76 21.44 16.61
CA VAL A 248 -2.96 20.96 15.89
C VAL A 248 -4.26 21.15 16.67
N ASN A 249 -4.23 21.89 17.78
CA ASN A 249 -5.45 22.27 18.51
C ASN A 249 -6.29 23.23 17.66
N PRO A 250 -7.64 23.08 17.60
CA PRO A 250 -8.51 23.98 16.84
C PRO A 250 -8.30 25.47 17.10
N ALA A 251 -7.98 25.87 18.34
CA ALA A 251 -7.69 27.26 18.70
C ALA A 251 -6.35 27.77 18.14
N ASN A 252 -5.40 26.86 17.87
CA ASN A 252 -4.05 27.18 17.41
C ASN A 252 -3.90 27.07 15.87
N LEU A 253 -4.85 26.42 15.18
CA LEU A 253 -4.74 26.15 13.74
C LEU A 253 -4.52 27.41 12.89
N LYS A 254 -5.15 28.54 13.24
CA LYS A 254 -4.92 29.79 12.52
C LYS A 254 -3.46 30.25 12.59
N HIS A 255 -2.81 30.07 13.74
CA HIS A 255 -1.39 30.37 13.91
C HIS A 255 -0.52 29.36 13.15
N THR A 256 -0.78 28.06 13.31
CA THR A 256 -0.01 26.99 12.67
C THR A 256 -0.07 27.05 11.15
N CYS A 257 -1.26 27.23 10.57
CA CYS A 257 -1.40 27.45 9.13
C CYS A 257 -0.82 28.81 8.70
N GLY A 258 -0.85 29.80 9.60
CA GLY A 258 -0.36 31.16 9.40
C GLY A 258 1.14 31.26 9.15
N GLU A 259 1.93 30.27 9.57
CA GLU A 259 3.37 30.20 9.29
C GLU A 259 3.66 30.22 7.77
N CYS A 260 2.79 29.60 6.97
CA CYS A 260 2.88 29.58 5.51
C CYS A 260 1.76 30.38 4.82
N HIS A 261 0.62 30.61 5.48
CA HIS A 261 -0.54 31.32 4.94
C HIS A 261 -0.91 32.54 5.79
N PRO A 262 -0.23 33.69 5.62
CA PRO A 262 -0.36 34.86 6.50
C PRO A 262 -1.79 35.41 6.65
N ASN A 263 -2.65 35.17 5.66
CA ASN A 263 -4.03 35.66 5.60
C ASN A 263 -5.08 34.53 5.65
N ILE A 264 -4.75 33.38 6.23
CA ILE A 264 -5.70 32.27 6.30
C ILE A 264 -6.90 32.63 7.19
N SER A 265 -8.10 32.39 6.67
CA SER A 265 -9.33 32.55 7.45
C SER A 265 -9.49 31.41 8.45
N GLU A 266 -10.20 31.66 9.55
CA GLU A 266 -10.48 30.64 10.56
C GLU A 266 -11.26 29.46 9.98
N GLY A 267 -12.23 29.73 9.09
CA GLY A 267 -12.95 28.70 8.37
C GLY A 267 -12.04 27.80 7.52
N MET A 268 -11.08 28.39 6.79
CA MET A 268 -10.11 27.60 6.01
C MET A 268 -9.16 26.82 6.92
N ALA A 269 -8.61 27.45 7.97
CA ALA A 269 -7.70 26.80 8.92
C ALA A 269 -8.37 25.62 9.67
N SER A 270 -9.68 25.71 9.92
CA SER A 270 -10.45 24.63 10.55
C SER A 270 -10.81 23.47 9.62
N THR A 271 -10.47 23.56 8.33
CA THR A 271 -10.76 22.50 7.36
C THR A 271 -9.94 21.26 7.71
N PRO A 272 -10.55 20.06 7.84
CA PRO A 272 -9.82 18.85 8.20
C PRO A 272 -8.76 18.49 7.14
N ILE A 273 -7.49 18.48 7.55
CA ILE A 273 -6.38 17.95 6.73
C ILE A 273 -6.32 16.42 6.82
N HIS A 274 -6.70 15.89 7.98
CA HIS A 274 -6.90 14.46 8.21
C HIS A 274 -8.38 14.13 8.35
N GLY A 275 -9.17 14.36 7.30
CA GLY A 275 -10.55 13.88 7.20
C GLY A 275 -10.59 12.58 6.41
N ILE A 276 -11.57 11.70 6.63
CA ILE A 276 -11.73 10.37 5.98
C ILE A 276 -11.33 10.42 4.49
N GLY A 277 -10.06 10.13 4.25
CA GLY A 277 -9.40 10.17 2.96
C GLY A 277 -9.87 8.97 2.17
N GLY A 278 -10.23 9.23 0.92
CA GLY A 278 -10.89 8.25 0.05
C GLY A 278 -12.41 8.26 0.11
N GLN A 279 -13.05 9.13 0.91
CA GLN A 279 -14.49 9.35 0.87
C GLN A 279 -14.81 10.84 0.61
N GLY A 280 -14.60 11.29 -0.63
CA GLY A 280 -15.49 12.36 -1.12
C GLY A 280 -16.92 11.86 -0.95
N LEU A 281 -17.79 12.58 -0.22
CA LEU A 281 -19.15 12.19 0.17
C LEU A 281 -19.54 10.76 -0.25
N ARG A 282 -19.01 9.68 0.33
CA ARG A 282 -19.47 8.30 0.04
C ARG A 282 -20.81 8.02 0.71
N THR A 283 -21.72 8.96 0.54
CA THR A 283 -23.13 8.69 0.49
C THR A 283 -23.37 7.75 -0.69
N PRO A 284 -24.35 6.84 -0.60
CA PRO A 284 -24.76 6.00 -1.74
C PRO A 284 -25.02 6.79 -3.03
N ILE A 285 -25.35 8.08 -2.89
CA ILE A 285 -25.58 9.01 -3.99
C ILE A 285 -24.29 9.28 -4.79
N ALA A 286 -23.14 9.46 -4.14
CA ALA A 286 -21.90 9.76 -4.87
C ALA A 286 -21.38 8.57 -5.67
N ASP A 287 -21.51 7.34 -5.15
CA ASP A 287 -21.11 6.14 -5.90
C ASP A 287 -21.97 5.94 -7.16
N VAL A 288 -23.27 6.28 -7.08
CA VAL A 288 -24.16 6.28 -8.26
C VAL A 288 -23.74 7.35 -9.26
N VAL A 289 -23.46 8.57 -8.77
CA VAL A 289 -22.99 9.67 -9.60
C VAL A 289 -21.68 9.33 -10.30
N GLU A 290 -20.70 8.77 -9.58
CA GLU A 290 -19.42 8.32 -10.14
C GLU A 290 -19.62 7.34 -11.30
N LYS A 291 -20.45 6.32 -11.12
CA LYS A 291 -20.76 5.34 -12.18
C LYS A 291 -21.41 5.99 -13.40
N ILE A 292 -22.35 6.90 -13.19
CA ILE A 292 -23.00 7.65 -14.27
C ILE A 292 -21.96 8.46 -15.05
N TYR A 293 -21.07 9.17 -14.37
CA TYR A 293 -20.01 9.95 -15.03
C TYR A 293 -19.04 9.07 -15.80
N ILE A 294 -18.60 7.93 -15.25
CA ILE A 294 -17.71 7.00 -15.96
C ILE A 294 -18.37 6.51 -17.25
N VAL A 295 -19.63 6.06 -17.18
CA VAL A 295 -20.38 5.61 -18.36
C VAL A 295 -20.54 6.76 -19.36
N ALA A 296 -20.90 7.95 -18.90
CA ALA A 296 -21.06 9.12 -19.76
C ALA A 296 -19.75 9.50 -20.46
N ILE A 297 -18.61 9.48 -19.76
CA ILE A 297 -17.29 9.79 -20.34
C ILE A 297 -16.93 8.77 -21.42
N VAL A 298 -17.07 7.48 -21.15
CA VAL A 298 -16.77 6.41 -22.13
C VAL A 298 -17.65 6.55 -23.37
N VAL A 299 -18.94 6.79 -23.19
CA VAL A 299 -19.89 6.95 -24.30
C VAL A 299 -19.60 8.21 -25.11
N ILE A 300 -19.44 9.36 -24.46
CA ILE A 300 -19.22 10.65 -25.15
C ILE A 300 -17.88 10.64 -25.88
N ILE A 301 -16.79 10.23 -25.22
CA ILE A 301 -15.46 10.18 -25.86
C ILE A 301 -15.46 9.11 -26.96
N GLY A 302 -16.03 7.93 -26.71
CA GLY A 302 -16.10 6.85 -27.70
C GLY A 302 -16.87 7.25 -28.95
N LEU A 303 -18.04 7.88 -28.80
CA LEU A 303 -18.82 8.40 -29.92
C LEU A 303 -18.10 9.54 -30.66
N MET A 304 -17.41 10.42 -29.94
CA MET A 304 -16.61 11.50 -30.55
C MET A 304 -15.47 10.93 -31.40
N VAL A 305 -14.73 9.93 -30.88
CA VAL A 305 -13.65 9.26 -31.63
C VAL A 305 -14.22 8.54 -32.86
N LEU A 306 -15.33 7.82 -32.72
CA LEU A 306 -15.99 7.17 -33.85
C LEU A 306 -16.42 8.18 -34.92
N HIS A 307 -17.02 9.29 -34.49
CA HIS A 307 -17.41 10.38 -35.39
C HIS A 307 -16.19 10.95 -36.13
N TRP A 308 -15.08 11.20 -35.43
CA TRP A 308 -13.83 11.69 -36.02
C TRP A 308 -13.23 10.70 -37.02
N LEU A 309 -13.24 9.40 -36.74
CA LEU A 309 -12.73 8.38 -37.66
C LEU A 309 -13.58 8.29 -38.93
N ILE A 310 -14.91 8.37 -38.80
CA ILE A 310 -15.83 8.38 -39.94
C ILE A 310 -15.61 9.64 -40.80
N ASP A 311 -15.48 10.80 -40.17
CA ASP A 311 -15.25 12.06 -40.87
C ASP A 311 -13.89 12.09 -41.56
N LEU A 312 -12.83 11.63 -40.87
CA LEU A 312 -11.49 11.48 -41.44
C LEU A 312 -11.49 10.52 -42.64
N GLN A 313 -12.19 9.38 -42.54
CA GLN A 313 -12.31 8.43 -43.65
C GLN A 313 -13.08 9.01 -44.84
N ARG A 314 -14.10 9.86 -44.59
CA ARG A 314 -14.78 10.61 -45.68
C ARG A 314 -13.81 11.60 -46.32
N HIS A 315 -13.09 12.39 -45.53
CA HIS A 315 -12.15 13.38 -46.03
C HIS A 315 -11.01 12.76 -46.85
N LEU A 316 -10.42 11.66 -46.36
CA LEU A 316 -9.38 10.91 -47.08
C LEU A 316 -9.89 10.39 -48.43
N ARG A 317 -11.14 9.90 -48.50
CA ARG A 317 -11.76 9.47 -49.76
C ARG A 317 -11.97 10.63 -50.73
N ASP A 318 -12.42 11.78 -50.25
CA ASP A 318 -12.63 12.96 -51.09
C ASP A 318 -11.30 13.54 -51.65
N VAL A 319 -10.24 13.52 -50.84
CA VAL A 319 -8.88 13.90 -51.26
C VAL A 319 -8.36 12.93 -52.33
N LEU A 320 -8.50 11.62 -52.11
CA LEU A 320 -8.14 10.60 -53.12
C LEU A 320 -8.96 10.76 -54.41
N ALA A 321 -10.22 11.17 -54.29
CA ALA A 321 -11.12 11.40 -55.42
C ALA A 321 -10.88 12.73 -56.17
N LYS A 322 -9.84 13.50 -55.81
CA LYS A 322 -9.42 14.76 -56.47
C LYS A 322 -10.55 15.79 -56.66
N ARG A 323 -11.47 15.91 -55.69
CA ARG A 323 -12.54 16.92 -55.72
C ARG A 323 -11.96 18.34 -55.55
N PRO A 324 -12.57 19.37 -56.14
CA PRO A 324 -12.12 20.75 -55.99
C PRO A 324 -12.14 21.17 -54.52
N GLN A 325 -10.99 21.61 -54.00
CA GLN A 325 -10.84 22.00 -52.60
C GLN A 325 -11.06 23.49 -52.42
N VAL A 326 -11.85 23.85 -51.40
CA VAL A 326 -12.10 25.25 -51.02
C VAL A 326 -11.25 25.56 -49.79
N LEU A 327 -10.51 26.66 -49.81
CA LEU A 327 -9.71 27.08 -48.66
C LEU A 327 -10.63 27.54 -47.52
N ARG A 328 -10.86 26.67 -46.53
CA ARG A 328 -11.80 26.92 -45.43
C ARG A 328 -11.22 27.84 -44.35
N MET A 329 -9.95 27.67 -44.00
CA MET A 329 -9.26 28.47 -42.98
C MET A 329 -8.04 29.15 -43.59
N ARG A 330 -7.85 30.44 -43.28
CA ARG A 330 -6.61 31.15 -43.59
C ARG A 330 -5.54 30.84 -42.54
N ALA A 331 -4.30 31.18 -42.85
CA ALA A 331 -3.15 30.88 -42.01
C ALA A 331 -3.28 31.43 -40.57
N ASP A 332 -3.89 32.60 -40.39
CA ASP A 332 -4.16 33.20 -39.08
C ASP A 332 -5.13 32.36 -38.24
N GLU A 333 -6.24 31.93 -38.84
CA GLU A 333 -7.25 31.07 -38.21
C GLU A 333 -6.66 29.71 -37.84
N VAL A 334 -5.80 29.15 -38.72
CA VAL A 334 -5.10 27.88 -38.48
C VAL A 334 -4.13 28.00 -37.30
N VAL A 335 -3.34 29.08 -37.23
CA VAL A 335 -2.37 29.30 -36.14
C VAL A 335 -3.08 29.46 -34.80
N GLN A 336 -4.17 30.23 -34.74
CA GLN A 336 -4.96 30.38 -33.51
C GLN A 336 -5.51 29.03 -33.02
N HIS A 337 -6.08 28.23 -33.94
CA HIS A 337 -6.62 26.91 -33.58
C HIS A 337 -5.51 25.93 -33.17
N ALA A 338 -4.38 25.91 -33.88
CA ALA A 338 -3.25 25.04 -33.55
C ALA A 338 -2.67 25.39 -32.18
N LEU A 339 -2.50 26.68 -31.87
CA LEU A 339 -2.02 27.12 -30.56
C LEU A 339 -3.00 26.75 -29.45
N LEU A 340 -4.31 26.91 -29.67
CA LEU A 340 -5.33 26.53 -28.69
C LEU A 340 -5.30 25.03 -28.43
N ALA A 341 -5.22 24.20 -29.47
CA ALA A 341 -5.15 22.75 -29.36
C ALA A 341 -3.88 22.30 -28.61
N VAL A 342 -2.70 22.78 -29.02
CA VAL A 342 -1.42 22.38 -28.42
C VAL A 342 -1.32 22.81 -26.96
N SER A 343 -1.73 24.05 -26.64
CA SER A 343 -1.70 24.55 -25.27
C SER A 343 -2.69 23.83 -24.37
N PHE A 344 -3.90 23.55 -24.84
CA PHE A 344 -4.88 22.74 -24.11
C PHE A 344 -4.36 21.34 -23.81
N ILE A 345 -3.84 20.62 -24.82
CA ILE A 345 -3.29 19.27 -24.64
C ILE A 345 -2.13 19.29 -23.63
N SER A 346 -1.25 20.28 -23.73
CA SER A 346 -0.12 20.42 -22.81
C SER A 346 -0.56 20.70 -21.37
N LEU A 347 -1.61 21.52 -21.18
CA LEU A 347 -2.21 21.78 -19.87
C LEU A 347 -2.86 20.53 -19.27
N VAL A 348 -3.56 19.74 -20.10
CA VAL A 348 -4.17 18.47 -19.69
C VAL A 348 -3.08 17.50 -19.24
N ILE A 349 -2.04 17.27 -20.05
CA ILE A 349 -0.95 16.34 -19.71
C ILE A 349 -0.24 16.76 -18.42
N SER A 350 0.15 18.03 -18.32
CA SER A 350 0.86 18.56 -17.14
C SER A 350 -0.02 18.63 -15.88
N GLY A 351 -1.33 18.87 -16.02
CA GLY A 351 -2.28 18.88 -14.91
C GLY A 351 -2.60 17.48 -14.38
N PHE A 352 -2.92 16.53 -15.27
CA PHE A 352 -3.20 15.14 -14.90
C PHE A 352 -2.00 14.47 -14.23
N ALA A 353 -0.78 14.80 -14.66
CA ALA A 353 0.45 14.27 -14.05
C ALA A 353 0.64 14.63 -12.57
N LEU A 354 0.00 15.69 -12.05
CA LEU A 354 0.04 16.00 -10.62
C LEU A 354 -0.86 15.08 -9.80
N ARG A 355 -2.05 14.74 -10.30
CA ARG A 355 -3.01 13.90 -9.57
C ARG A 355 -2.77 12.41 -9.79
N TYR A 356 -2.32 12.02 -10.97
CA TYR A 356 -2.01 10.65 -11.34
C TYR A 356 -0.50 10.51 -11.55
N ASP A 357 0.28 10.81 -10.51
CA ASP A 357 1.74 10.81 -10.52
C ASP A 357 2.32 9.45 -10.93
N GLN A 358 1.64 8.36 -10.54
CA GLN A 358 2.00 6.98 -10.87
C GLN A 358 1.53 6.52 -12.26
N GLY A 359 0.68 7.31 -12.93
CA GLY A 359 0.15 6.94 -14.24
C GLY A 359 1.24 6.89 -15.31
N PHE A 360 1.07 6.02 -16.30
CA PHE A 360 2.01 5.86 -17.42
C PHE A 360 2.45 7.19 -18.04
N VAL A 361 1.49 8.08 -18.31
CA VAL A 361 1.75 9.40 -18.90
C VAL A 361 2.64 10.25 -18.00
N SER A 362 2.39 10.25 -16.69
CA SER A 362 3.19 11.01 -15.73
C SER A 362 4.64 10.50 -15.65
N ARG A 363 4.82 9.18 -15.53
CA ARG A 363 6.16 8.57 -15.51
C ARG A 363 6.92 8.80 -16.81
N PHE A 364 6.25 8.70 -17.95
CA PHE A 364 6.87 8.90 -19.25
C PHE A 364 7.37 10.33 -19.46
N PHE A 365 6.57 11.34 -19.11
CA PHE A 365 6.92 12.75 -19.33
C PHE A 365 7.71 13.39 -18.19
N PHE A 366 7.56 12.92 -16.95
CA PHE A 366 8.07 13.61 -15.75
C PHE A 366 8.68 12.67 -14.71
N GLY A 367 8.86 11.37 -15.01
CA GLY A 367 9.37 10.37 -14.07
C GLY A 367 10.88 10.40 -13.83
N TRP A 368 11.61 11.34 -14.45
CA TRP A 368 13.04 11.55 -14.23
C TRP A 368 13.31 12.59 -13.13
N GLU A 369 14.54 12.61 -12.62
CA GLU A 369 14.96 13.54 -11.57
C GLU A 369 14.73 15.01 -11.98
N GLY A 370 14.02 15.77 -11.14
CA GLY A 370 13.62 17.16 -11.44
C GLY A 370 12.43 17.31 -12.41
N GLY A 371 11.87 16.22 -12.95
CA GLY A 371 10.75 16.26 -13.90
C GLY A 371 9.49 16.95 -13.36
N PHE A 372 9.23 16.82 -12.05
CA PHE A 372 8.08 17.46 -11.41
C PHE A 372 8.20 18.98 -11.26
N GLU A 373 9.40 19.53 -11.13
CA GLU A 373 9.62 20.98 -11.14
C GLU A 373 9.39 21.55 -12.54
N VAL A 374 9.96 20.87 -13.55
CA VAL A 374 9.79 21.22 -14.96
C VAL A 374 8.32 21.18 -15.36
N ARG A 375 7.57 20.17 -14.91
CA ARG A 375 6.12 20.05 -15.10
C ARG A 375 5.37 21.29 -14.62
N GLY A 376 5.69 21.78 -13.42
CA GLY A 376 5.05 22.98 -12.86
C GLY A 376 5.34 24.23 -13.70
N THR A 377 6.56 24.38 -14.19
CA THR A 377 6.96 25.50 -15.05
C THR A 377 6.31 25.42 -16.44
N LEU A 378 6.30 24.24 -17.06
CA LEU A 378 5.62 24.00 -18.33
C LEU A 378 4.13 24.30 -18.22
N HIS A 379 3.46 23.85 -17.15
CA HIS A 379 2.04 24.12 -16.94
C HIS A 379 1.74 25.63 -16.93
N ARG A 380 2.56 26.43 -16.22
CA ARG A 380 2.40 27.89 -16.18
C ARG A 380 2.65 28.56 -17.54
N ILE A 381 3.69 28.14 -18.26
CA ILE A 381 3.99 28.67 -19.59
C ILE A 381 2.82 28.42 -20.53
N TRP A 382 2.32 27.19 -20.58
CA TRP A 382 1.19 26.83 -21.44
C TRP A 382 -0.11 27.51 -21.01
N ALA A 383 -0.30 27.79 -19.71
CA ALA A 383 -1.45 28.57 -19.23
C ALA A 383 -1.42 30.00 -19.77
N VAL A 384 -0.25 30.65 -19.76
CA VAL A 384 -0.07 32.00 -20.32
C VAL A 384 -0.31 32.00 -21.83
N VAL A 385 0.23 31.01 -22.56
CA VAL A 385 0.00 30.86 -24.01
C VAL A 385 -1.49 30.64 -24.32
N PHE A 386 -2.17 29.78 -23.55
CA PHE A 386 -3.60 29.51 -23.71
C PHE A 386 -4.42 30.78 -23.48
N MET A 387 -4.13 31.54 -22.41
CA MET A 387 -4.81 32.83 -22.14
C MET A 387 -4.54 33.85 -23.23
N GLY A 388 -3.30 34.00 -23.68
CA GLY A 388 -2.94 34.89 -24.79
C GLY A 388 -3.67 34.51 -26.09
N THR A 389 -3.80 33.22 -26.37
CA THR A 389 -4.51 32.71 -27.55
C THR A 389 -6.01 33.01 -27.46
N ILE A 390 -6.63 32.86 -26.29
CA ILE A 390 -8.04 33.24 -26.08
C ILE A 390 -8.24 34.74 -26.31
N VAL A 391 -7.38 35.59 -25.72
CA VAL A 391 -7.48 37.05 -25.91
C VAL A 391 -7.32 37.41 -27.38
N TRP A 392 -6.34 36.83 -28.06
CA TRP A 392 -6.14 37.03 -29.50
C TRP A 392 -7.37 36.59 -30.31
N HIS A 393 -7.96 35.45 -29.98
CA HIS A 393 -9.16 34.96 -30.65
C HIS A 393 -10.36 35.89 -30.42
N VAL A 394 -10.56 36.38 -29.20
CA VAL A 394 -11.62 37.36 -28.87
C VAL A 394 -11.43 38.64 -29.68
N LEU A 395 -10.21 39.17 -29.78
CA LEU A 395 -9.91 40.35 -30.61
C LEU A 395 -10.18 40.08 -32.10
N TYR A 396 -9.87 38.87 -32.59
CA TYR A 396 -10.16 38.46 -33.96
C TYR A 396 -11.67 38.47 -34.26
N LEU A 397 -12.53 38.06 -33.32
CA LEU A 397 -13.99 38.09 -33.48
C LEU A 397 -14.55 39.49 -33.71
N PHE A 398 -13.91 40.53 -33.16
CA PHE A 398 -14.31 41.93 -33.39
C PHE A 398 -13.88 42.48 -34.77
N SER A 399 -12.99 41.78 -35.48
CA SER A 399 -12.60 42.16 -36.84
C SER A 399 -13.79 42.07 -37.80
N SER A 400 -13.68 42.74 -38.95
CA SER A 400 -14.72 42.72 -40.00
C SER A 400 -14.98 41.32 -40.56
N ARG A 401 -14.02 40.40 -40.39
CA ARG A 401 -14.10 39.02 -40.85
C ARG A 401 -14.58 38.07 -39.76
N GLY A 402 -14.20 38.28 -38.49
CA GLY A 402 -14.74 37.51 -37.37
C GLY A 402 -16.25 37.72 -37.13
N ARG A 403 -16.82 38.80 -37.68
CA ARG A 403 -18.25 39.09 -37.69
C ARG A 403 -19.03 38.52 -38.89
N ARG A 404 -18.34 37.90 -39.86
CA ARG A 404 -18.95 37.17 -40.99
C ARG A 404 -18.90 35.68 -40.70
#